data_AF-A0A1I0L943-F1
#
_entry.id   AF-A0A1I0L943-F1
#
_cell.length_a   1.000
_cell.length_b   1.000
_cell.length_c   1.000
_cell.angle_alpha   90.00
_cell.angle_beta   90.00
_cell.angle_gamma   90.00
#
_symmetry.space_group_name_H-M   'P 1'
#
loop_
_entity.id
_entity.type
_entity.pdbx_description
1 polymer ?
#
loop_
_entity_poly.entity_id
_entity_poly.type
_entity_poly.pdbx_seq_one_letter_code
_entity_poly.pdbx_strand_id
1 'polypeptide(L)' 'MAQKKNSLVANINRRKRAGTSRPKSRSKVSSKSYKNLKRGWGKTARKKTAAKKTAARKSPGRKATARKSRS' A
#
# COMPACT_ATOMS: atom_id res chain seq x y z
N MET A 1 -21.84 -9.38 -2.21
CA MET A 1 -20.79 -10.41 -2.36
C MET A 1 -19.56 -10.03 -1.55
N ALA A 2 -19.30 -10.69 -0.42
CA ALA A 2 -18.07 -10.46 0.35
C ALA A 2 -16.87 -10.79 -0.54
N GLN A 3 -15.96 -9.84 -0.77
CA GLN A 3 -14.73 -10.13 -1.51
C GLN A 3 -14.01 -11.27 -0.78
N LYS A 4 -13.95 -12.44 -1.43
CA LYS A 4 -13.20 -13.60 -0.94
C LYS A 4 -11.80 -13.07 -0.64
N LYS A 5 -11.41 -13.06 0.65
CA LYS A 5 -10.11 -12.55 1.08
C LYS A 5 -9.06 -13.25 0.24
N ASN A 6 -8.49 -12.52 -0.71
CA ASN A 6 -7.54 -13.05 -1.67
C ASN A 6 -6.30 -13.46 -0.89
N SER A 7 -6.29 -14.72 -0.44
CA SER A 7 -5.17 -15.26 0.32
C SER A 7 -3.90 -15.09 -0.49
N LEU A 8 -2.77 -14.90 0.18
CA LEU A 8 -1.48 -14.77 -0.48
C LEU A 8 -1.25 -15.94 -1.45
N VAL A 9 -1.63 -17.15 -1.01
CA VAL A 9 -1.57 -18.39 -1.81
C VAL A 9 -2.45 -18.29 -3.05
N ALA A 10 -3.70 -17.84 -2.93
CA ALA A 10 -4.59 -17.67 -4.07
C ALA A 10 -4.03 -16.67 -5.09
N ASN A 11 -3.43 -15.57 -4.64
CA ASN A 11 -2.78 -14.60 -5.53
C ASN A 11 -1.55 -15.18 -6.24
N ILE A 12 -0.73 -15.96 -5.54
CA ILE A 12 0.43 -16.64 -6.15
C ILE A 12 -0.03 -17.63 -7.22
N ASN A 13 -0.99 -18.50 -6.89
CA ASN A 13 -1.50 -19.51 -7.82
C ASN A 13 -2.17 -18.85 -9.03
N ARG A 14 -2.92 -17.77 -8.84
CA ARG A 14 -3.49 -16.99 -9.95
C ARG A 14 -2.42 -16.44 -10.88
N ARG A 15 -1.34 -15.84 -10.37
CA ARG A 15 -0.22 -15.33 -11.20
C ARG A 15 0.54 -16.44 -11.91
N LYS A 16 0.71 -17.60 -11.26
CA LYS A 16 1.31 -18.79 -11.87
C LYS A 16 0.46 -19.31 -13.02
N ARG A 17 -0.85 -19.50 -12.82
CA ARG A 17 -1.80 -19.93 -13.87
C ARG A 17 -1.87 -18.94 -15.04
N ALA A 18 -1.79 -17.64 -14.74
CA ALA A 18 -1.78 -16.59 -15.75
C ALA A 18 -0.42 -16.41 -16.45
N GLY A 19 0.62 -17.16 -16.07
CA GLY A 19 1.97 -17.02 -16.65
C GLY A 19 2.66 -15.68 -16.34
N THR A 20 2.10 -14.85 -15.46
CA THR A 20 2.63 -13.51 -15.14
C THR A 20 3.62 -13.51 -13.98
N SER A 21 3.96 -14.68 -13.46
CA SER A 21 4.99 -14.81 -12.43
C SER A 21 6.36 -14.49 -13.00
N ARG A 22 7.04 -13.48 -12.44
CA ARG A 22 8.37 -13.08 -12.89
C ARG A 22 9.42 -14.04 -12.32
N PRO A 23 10.43 -14.46 -13.11
CA PRO A 23 11.55 -15.24 -12.58
C PRO A 23 12.39 -14.38 -11.61
N LYS A 24 13.21 -15.04 -10.79
CA LYS A 24 14.02 -14.37 -9.77
C LYS A 24 15.00 -13.35 -10.38
N SER A 25 15.57 -13.68 -11.55
CA SER A 25 16.45 -12.80 -12.32
C SER A 25 15.81 -11.46 -12.69
N ARG A 26 14.50 -11.45 -12.98
CA ARG A 26 13.72 -10.24 -13.32
C ARG A 26 13.04 -9.58 -12.12
N SER A 27 13.26 -10.12 -10.92
CA SER A 27 12.68 -9.67 -9.67
C SER A 27 13.75 -8.99 -8.81
N LYS A 28 14.13 -7.77 -9.21
CA LYS A 28 15.11 -6.93 -8.49
C LYS A 28 14.40 -5.84 -7.69
N VAL A 29 14.77 -5.70 -6.42
CA VAL A 29 14.30 -4.59 -5.58
C VAL A 29 15.16 -3.37 -5.90
N SER A 30 14.53 -2.26 -6.31
CA SER A 30 15.27 -1.01 -6.55
C SER A 30 15.94 -0.52 -5.25
N SER A 31 17.05 0.19 -5.36
CA SER A 31 17.76 0.74 -4.21
C SER A 31 16.86 1.65 -3.36
N LYS A 32 15.95 2.41 -3.99
CA LYS A 32 14.94 3.25 -3.32
C LYS A 32 13.93 2.40 -2.53
N SER A 33 13.42 1.33 -3.15
CA SER A 33 12.49 0.40 -2.50
C SER A 33 13.14 -0.31 -1.31
N TYR A 34 14.39 -0.74 -1.46
CA TYR A 34 15.15 -1.40 -0.37
C TYR A 34 15.38 -0.46 0.82
N LYS A 35 15.80 0.80 0.57
CA LYS A 35 15.92 1.83 1.62
C LYS A 35 14.61 2.06 2.37
N ASN A 36 13.47 2.01 1.67
CA ASN A 36 12.15 2.18 2.29
C ASN A 36 11.74 1.01 3.19
N LEU A 37 12.04 -0.22 2.76
CA LEU A 37 11.80 -1.43 3.56
C LEU A 37 12.68 -1.43 4.82
N LYS A 38 13.98 -1.14 4.66
CA LYS A 38 14.96 -1.09 5.76
C LYS A 38 14.58 -0.11 6.86
N ARG A 39 13.93 1.03 6.53
CA ARG A 39 13.50 2.05 7.50
C ARG A 39 12.50 1.54 8.57
N GLY A 40 11.89 0.38 8.36
CA GLY A 40 10.98 -0.26 9.33
C GLY A 40 11.61 -1.42 10.10
N TRP A 41 12.79 -1.89 9.71
CA TRP A 41 13.46 -3.00 10.37
C TRP A 41 14.08 -2.47 11.68
N GLY A 42 13.55 -2.91 12.83
CA GLY A 42 14.03 -2.52 14.16
C GLY A 42 13.29 -1.38 14.88
N LYS A 43 12.26 -0.77 14.28
CA LYS A 43 11.39 0.19 15.00
C LYS A 43 10.05 -0.48 15.30
N THR A 44 9.81 -0.79 16.58
CA THR A 44 8.56 -1.40 17.07
C THR A 44 7.34 -0.64 16.54
N ALA A 45 6.36 -1.39 16.02
CA ALA A 45 5.23 -0.92 15.23
C ALA A 45 4.30 0.11 15.93
N ARG A 46 4.57 0.49 17.18
CA ARG A 46 3.70 1.33 18.01
C ARG A 46 3.82 2.84 17.77
N LYS A 47 4.94 3.37 17.26
CA LYS A 47 5.10 4.84 17.12
C LYS A 47 4.59 5.44 15.80
N LYS A 48 4.38 4.65 14.74
CA LYS A 48 3.99 5.21 13.42
C LYS A 48 2.48 5.43 13.24
N THR A 49 1.62 4.71 13.97
CA THR A 49 0.16 4.94 13.95
C THR A 49 -0.21 6.28 14.59
N ALA A 50 0.47 6.68 15.67
CA ALA A 50 0.25 7.96 16.34
C ALA A 50 0.62 9.17 15.47
N ALA A 51 1.78 9.14 14.79
CA ALA A 51 2.26 10.25 13.98
C ALA A 51 1.48 10.45 12.65
N LYS A 52 0.91 9.38 12.09
CA LYS A 52 0.12 9.48 10.84
C LYS A 52 -1.30 10.01 11.09
N LYS A 53 -1.86 9.78 12.30
CA LYS A 53 -3.18 10.31 12.70
C LYS A 53 -3.16 11.83 12.89
N THR A 54 -2.03 12.40 13.35
CA THR A 54 -1.87 13.85 13.51
C THR A 54 -1.57 14.57 12.20
N ALA A 55 -0.79 13.97 11.29
CA ALA A 55 -0.50 14.57 9.98
C ALA A 55 -1.71 14.56 9.03
N ALA A 56 -2.54 13.49 9.05
CA ALA A 56 -3.73 13.41 8.19
C ALA A 56 -4.85 14.40 8.57
N ARG A 57 -4.85 14.91 9.81
CA ARG A 57 -5.80 15.96 10.26
C ARG A 57 -5.38 17.38 9.87
N LYS A 58 -4.12 17.57 9.44
CA LYS A 58 -3.55 18.91 9.19
C LYS A 58 -3.32 19.22 7.70
N SER A 59 -3.75 18.34 6.78
CA SER A 59 -3.75 18.64 5.34
C SER A 59 -4.98 19.51 5.00
N PRO A 60 -4.81 20.76 4.53
CA PRO A 60 -5.91 21.68 4.21
C PRO A 60 -6.49 21.39 2.80
N GLY A 61 -6.77 20.12 2.49
CA GLY A 61 -7.03 19.66 1.11
C GLY A 61 -8.38 18.99 0.86
N ARG A 62 -9.33 19.03 1.80
CA ARG A 62 -10.69 18.48 1.60
C ARG A 62 -11.76 19.50 2.00
N LYS A 63 -11.81 20.63 1.28
CA LYS A 63 -12.98 21.52 1.23
C LYS A 63 -13.09 22.14 -0.17
N ALA A 64 -13.28 21.30 -1.20
CA ALA A 64 -13.48 21.81 -2.56
C ALA A 64 -14.35 20.93 -3.47
N THR A 65 -15.20 20.05 -2.94
CA THR A 65 -16.19 19.32 -3.75
C THR A 65 -17.51 19.14 -2.99
N ALA A 66 -18.17 20.24 -2.62
CA ALA A 66 -19.52 20.20 -2.06
C ALA A 66 -20.36 21.46 -2.35
N ARG A 67 -19.96 22.30 -3.30
CA ARG A 67 -20.69 23.52 -3.70
C ARG A 67 -20.74 23.66 -5.23
N LYS A 68 -21.26 22.65 -5.92
CA LYS A 68 -21.72 22.82 -7.31
C LYS A 68 -22.76 21.78 -7.67
N SER A 69 -23.88 21.83 -6.97
CA SER A 69 -25.12 21.13 -7.34
C SER A 69 -26.31 21.88 -6.74
N ARG A 70 -26.37 23.18 -7.01
CA ARG A 70 -27.57 24.02 -6.91
C ARG A 70 -27.48 25.04 -8.05
N SER A 71 -27.99 24.62 -9.20
CA SER A 71 -28.61 25.45 -10.24
C SER A 71 -29.54 24.53 -11.02
#